data_AF-A0A849FX30-F1
#
_entry.id   AF-A0A849FX30-F1
#
_cell.length_a   1.000
_cell.length_b   1.000
_cell.length_c   1.000
_cell.angle_alpha   90.00
_cell.angle_beta   90.00
_cell.angle_gamma   90.00
#
_symmetry.space_group_name_H-M   'P 1'
#
loop_
_entity.id
_entity.type
_entity.pdbx_description
1 polymer ?
#
loop_
_entity_poly.entity_id
_entity_poly.type
_entity_poly.pdbx_seq_one_letter_code
_entity_poly.pdbx_strand_id
1 'polypeptide(L)'
;PKEALTVHANKARLPQNINMQVKKNYKLRTYGNFHYLNHLPFKPKSDTHKQSIYVKTLNKIHNRINPPVESKTPPLNPETKAFLDRYFQAELEGIDELTGMDIMSKWF
;
A
#
# COMPACT_ATOMS: atom_id res chain seq x y z
N PRO A 1 13.11 -19.09 12.79
CA PRO A 1 11.79 -19.69 12.47
C PRO A 1 11.38 -19.43 11.00
N LYS A 2 11.25 -20.48 10.17
CA LYS A 2 10.93 -20.36 8.73
C LYS A 2 9.62 -19.60 8.45
N GLU A 3 8.68 -19.66 9.39
CA GLU A 3 7.38 -18.97 9.31
C GLU A 3 7.46 -17.47 9.62
N ALA A 4 8.48 -17.00 10.34
CA ALA A 4 8.61 -15.58 10.66
C ALA A 4 8.78 -14.74 9.37
N LEU A 5 9.52 -15.26 8.39
CA LEU A 5 9.72 -14.60 7.10
C LEU A 5 8.44 -14.50 6.27
N THR A 6 7.51 -15.46 6.39
CA THR A 6 6.24 -15.45 5.65
C THR A 6 5.17 -14.61 6.35
N VAL A 7 5.19 -14.56 7.69
CA VAL A 7 4.29 -13.75 8.52
C VAL A 7 4.65 -12.27 8.43
N HIS A 8 5.95 -11.93 8.43
CA HIS A 8 6.43 -10.55 8.31
C HIS A 8 6.73 -10.13 6.86
N ALA A 9 6.47 -11.00 5.88
CA ALA A 9 6.49 -10.57 4.49
C ALA A 9 5.43 -9.48 4.31
N ASN A 10 5.84 -8.30 3.83
CA ASN A 10 4.92 -7.26 3.37
C ASN A 10 4.21 -7.74 2.10
N LYS A 11 3.24 -8.64 2.27
CA LYS A 11 2.44 -9.19 1.18
C LYS A 11 1.54 -8.10 0.65
N ALA A 12 1.82 -7.64 -0.57
CA ALA A 12 0.93 -6.72 -1.25
C ALA A 12 -0.41 -7.40 -1.52
N ARG A 13 -1.51 -6.69 -1.25
CA ARG A 13 -2.85 -7.11 -1.69
C ARG A 13 -3.24 -6.28 -2.91
N LEU A 14 -3.31 -6.93 -4.05
CA LEU A 14 -3.69 -6.30 -5.32
C LEU A 14 -5.06 -6.78 -5.77
N PRO A 15 -5.83 -5.96 -6.50
CA PRO A 15 -7.06 -6.44 -7.12
C PRO A 15 -6.72 -7.61 -8.06
N GLN A 16 -7.54 -8.66 -8.04
CA GLN A 16 -7.39 -9.81 -8.92
C GLN A 16 -7.29 -9.42 -10.41
N ASN A 17 -7.98 -8.35 -10.80
CA ASN A 17 -7.93 -7.76 -12.13
C ASN A 17 -7.64 -6.25 -12.05
N ILE A 18 -6.41 -5.88 -12.40
CA ILE A 18 -5.93 -4.49 -12.39
C ILE A 18 -6.72 -3.64 -13.38
N ASN A 19 -6.98 -4.13 -14.60
CA ASN A 19 -7.69 -3.37 -15.63
C ASN A 19 -9.12 -3.01 -15.20
N MET A 20 -9.82 -3.93 -14.54
CA MET A 20 -11.14 -3.67 -13.99
C MET A 20 -11.10 -2.59 -12.90
N GLN A 21 -10.11 -2.66 -12.01
CA GLN A 21 -9.89 -1.63 -10.98
C GLN A 21 -9.61 -0.26 -11.61
N VAL A 22 -8.75 -0.20 -12.64
CA VAL A 22 -8.42 1.05 -13.35
C VAL A 22 -9.66 1.63 -14.04
N LYS A 23 -10.44 0.82 -14.74
CA LYS A 23 -11.70 1.25 -15.38
C LYS A 23 -12.70 1.81 -14.37
N LYS A 24 -12.85 1.14 -13.21
CA LYS A 24 -13.69 1.65 -12.11
C LYS A 24 -13.17 2.99 -11.59
N ASN A 25 -11.87 3.09 -11.31
CA ASN A 25 -11.25 4.30 -10.79
C ASN A 25 -11.42 5.47 -11.77
N TYR A 26 -11.34 5.22 -13.07
CA TYR A 26 -11.60 6.23 -14.10
C TYR A 26 -13.06 6.72 -14.06
N LYS A 27 -14.03 5.78 -14.01
CA LYS A 27 -15.47 6.13 -13.97
C LYS A 27 -15.90 6.83 -12.68
N LEU A 28 -15.27 6.51 -11.56
CA LEU A 28 -15.60 7.04 -10.23
C LEU A 28 -14.55 8.03 -9.71
N ARG A 29 -13.77 8.65 -10.61
CA ARG A 29 -12.64 9.50 -10.25
C ARG A 29 -13.01 10.61 -9.27
N THR A 30 -14.19 11.21 -9.46
CA THR A 30 -14.74 12.26 -8.58
C THR A 30 -14.97 11.79 -7.15
N TYR A 31 -15.32 10.51 -6.96
CA TYR A 31 -15.61 9.94 -5.64
C TYR A 31 -14.37 9.42 -4.90
N GLY A 32 -13.26 9.19 -5.59
CA GLY A 32 -12.01 8.73 -4.98
C GLY A 32 -11.41 9.75 -4.01
N ASN A 33 -11.49 11.03 -4.35
CA ASN A 33 -10.93 12.12 -3.54
C ASN A 33 -11.65 12.31 -2.21
N PHE A 34 -12.96 12.04 -2.16
CA PHE A 34 -13.77 12.19 -0.95
C PHE A 34 -13.37 11.23 0.16
N HIS A 35 -12.80 10.06 -0.16
CA HIS A 35 -12.33 9.13 0.86
C HIS A 35 -11.17 9.74 1.66
N TYR A 36 -10.19 10.33 0.98
CA TYR A 36 -9.00 10.91 1.63
C TYR A 36 -9.31 12.23 2.34
N LEU A 37 -10.12 13.10 1.72
CA LEU A 37 -10.49 14.40 2.29
C LEU A 37 -11.15 14.28 3.68
N ASN A 38 -11.90 13.20 3.92
CA ASN A 38 -12.56 12.98 5.21
C ASN A 38 -11.61 12.58 6.35
N HIS A 39 -10.38 12.14 6.04
CA HIS A 39 -9.37 11.69 7.00
C HIS A 39 -8.22 12.68 7.20
N LEU A 40 -8.23 13.82 6.52
CA LEU A 40 -7.21 14.85 6.69
C LEU A 40 -7.38 15.57 8.04
N PRO A 41 -6.27 15.93 8.73
CA PRO A 41 -6.31 16.65 10.00
C PRO A 41 -6.90 18.07 9.85
N PHE A 42 -6.72 18.69 8.67
CA PHE A 42 -7.29 19.99 8.32
C PHE A 42 -8.30 19.80 7.20
N LYS A 43 -9.58 19.84 7.54
CA LYS A 43 -10.67 19.68 6.57
C LYS A 43 -11.02 21.04 5.97
N PRO A 44 -11.18 21.15 4.64
CA PRO A 44 -11.69 22.38 4.04
C PRO A 44 -13.10 22.66 4.58
N LYS A 45 -13.46 23.94 4.75
CA LYS A 45 -14.78 24.35 5.25
C LYS A 45 -15.94 23.93 4.33
N SER A 46 -15.66 23.55 3.09
CA SER A 46 -16.64 22.98 2.16
C SER A 46 -17.08 21.61 2.62
N ASP A 47 -18.40 21.40 2.61
CA ASP A 47 -19.12 20.21 3.06
C ASP A 47 -18.30 18.92 2.98
N THR A 48 -18.18 18.23 4.12
CA THR A 48 -17.71 16.85 4.17
C THR A 48 -18.56 16.02 3.19
N HIS A 49 -17.99 15.70 2.04
CA HIS A 49 -18.71 14.96 1.00
C HIS A 49 -19.03 13.56 1.53
N LYS A 50 -20.28 13.36 1.97
CA LYS A 50 -20.81 12.06 2.33
C LYS A 50 -20.80 11.20 1.08
N GLN A 51 -20.06 10.09 1.11
CA GLN A 51 -20.11 9.12 0.03
C GLN A 51 -21.56 8.64 -0.16
N SER A 52 -22.09 8.83 -1.36
CA SER A 52 -23.42 8.35 -1.73
C SER A 52 -23.54 6.84 -1.48
N ILE A 53 -24.72 6.41 -0.99
CA ILE A 53 -25.04 5.00 -0.73
C ILE A 53 -24.83 4.17 -2.00
N TYR A 54 -25.13 4.74 -3.18
CA TYR A 54 -24.90 4.11 -4.48
C TYR A 54 -23.43 3.70 -4.67
N VAL A 55 -22.50 4.59 -4.35
CA VAL A 55 -21.06 4.34 -4.50
C VAL A 55 -20.59 3.26 -3.52
N LYS A 56 -21.12 3.25 -2.29
CA LYS A 56 -20.83 2.20 -1.31
C LYS A 56 -21.27 0.82 -1.81
N THR A 57 -22.49 0.71 -2.35
CA THR A 57 -23.00 -0.54 -2.91
C THR A 57 -22.19 -0.99 -4.12
N LEU A 58 -21.88 -0.09 -5.04
CA LEU A 58 -21.07 -0.41 -6.21
C LEU A 58 -19.64 -0.84 -5.83
N ASN A 59 -19.05 -0.22 -4.80
CA ASN A 59 -17.78 -0.68 -4.23
C ASN A 59 -17.88 -2.10 -3.64
N LYS A 60 -18.95 -2.40 -2.90
CA LYS A 60 -19.18 -3.73 -2.34
C LYS A 60 -19.33 -4.80 -3.42
N ILE A 61 -20.10 -4.53 -4.47
CA ILE A 61 -20.27 -5.42 -5.62
C ILE A 61 -18.93 -5.60 -6.34
N HIS A 62 -18.23 -4.50 -6.63
CA HIS A 62 -16.92 -4.55 -7.28
C HIS A 62 -15.93 -5.41 -6.48
N ASN A 63 -15.84 -5.24 -5.17
CA ASN A 63 -14.91 -5.98 -4.33
C ASN A 63 -15.27 -7.48 -4.23
N ARG A 64 -16.52 -7.85 -4.50
CA ARG A 64 -16.93 -9.25 -4.59
C ARG A 64 -16.54 -9.88 -5.93
N ILE A 65 -16.59 -9.11 -7.02
CA ILE A 65 -16.23 -9.58 -8.37
C ILE A 65 -14.70 -9.54 -8.59
N ASN A 66 -14.04 -8.55 -8.00
CA ASN A 66 -12.61 -8.29 -8.12
C ASN A 66 -11.98 -8.17 -6.72
N PRO A 67 -11.92 -9.29 -5.96
CA PRO A 67 -11.40 -9.30 -4.62
C PRO A 67 -9.89 -8.99 -4.57
N PRO A 68 -9.38 -8.44 -3.45
CA PRO A 68 -7.96 -8.27 -3.24
C PRO A 68 -7.31 -9.63 -2.93
N VAL A 69 -6.41 -10.05 -3.81
CA VAL A 69 -5.63 -11.28 -3.67
C VAL A 69 -4.22 -10.96 -3.19
N GLU A 70 -3.61 -11.87 -2.43
CA GLU A 70 -2.18 -11.78 -2.13
C GLU A 70 -1.41 -11.85 -3.46
N SER A 71 -0.65 -10.81 -3.75
CA SER A 71 0.20 -10.76 -4.92
C SER A 71 1.64 -10.63 -4.48
N LYS A 72 2.54 -11.21 -5.27
CA LYS A 72 3.94 -10.83 -5.19
C LYS A 72 4.05 -9.34 -5.50
N THR A 73 4.85 -8.65 -4.70
CA THR A 73 5.22 -7.26 -4.95
C THR A 73 5.85 -7.18 -6.35
N PRO A 74 5.54 -6.16 -7.16
CA PRO A 74 6.19 -6.00 -8.46
C PRO A 74 7.72 -5.96 -8.28
N PRO A 75 8.48 -6.52 -9.23
CA PRO A 75 9.94 -6.48 -9.14
C PRO A 75 10.41 -5.03 -9.14
N LEU A 76 11.26 -4.68 -8.17
CA LEU A 76 11.89 -3.37 -8.09
C LEU A 76 12.97 -3.26 -9.18
N ASN A 77 13.10 -2.09 -9.79
CA ASN A 77 14.22 -1.82 -10.70
C ASN A 77 15.55 -2.04 -9.93
N PRO A 78 16.50 -2.85 -10.46
CA PRO A 78 17.78 -3.12 -9.81
C PRO A 78 18.55 -1.86 -9.39
N GLU A 79 18.52 -0.80 -10.20
CA GLU A 79 19.21 0.45 -9.89
C GLU A 79 18.56 1.16 -8.70
N THR A 80 17.22 1.19 -8.66
CA THR A 80 16.47 1.74 -7.54
C THR A 80 16.72 0.94 -6.26
N LYS A 81 16.81 -0.40 -6.37
CA LYS A 81 17.16 -1.25 -5.22
C LYS A 81 18.55 -0.88 -4.69
N ALA A 82 19.57 -0.84 -5.54
CA ALA A 82 20.94 -0.52 -5.14
C ALA A 82 21.06 0.88 -4.53
N PHE A 83 20.32 1.86 -5.07
CA PHE A 83 20.25 3.20 -4.49
C PHE A 83 19.64 3.19 -3.08
N LEU A 84 18.50 2.54 -2.90
CA LEU A 84 17.81 2.45 -1.62
C LEU A 84 18.64 1.67 -0.59
N ASP A 85 19.26 0.56 -0.99
CA ASP A 85 20.12 -0.25 -0.12
C ASP A 85 21.27 0.62 0.41
N ARG A 86 21.97 1.35 -0.46
CA ARG A 86 23.05 2.27 -0.04
C ARG A 86 22.58 3.39 0.88
N TYR A 87 21.44 3.99 0.55
CA TYR A 87 20.87 5.08 1.35
C TYR A 87 20.52 4.61 2.75
N PHE A 88 19.76 3.52 2.88
CA PHE A 88 19.35 3.02 4.18
C PHE A 88 20.49 2.36 4.96
N GLN A 89 21.47 1.75 4.29
CA GLN A 89 22.65 1.22 4.95
C GLN A 89 23.46 2.32 5.65
N ALA A 90 23.56 3.50 5.03
CA ALA A 90 24.22 4.65 5.64
C ALA A 90 23.39 5.27 6.78
N GLU A 91 22.09 5.44 6.59
CA GLU A 91 21.22 6.06 7.62
C GLU A 91 20.97 5.15 8.84
N LEU A 92 21.08 3.83 8.66
CA LEU A 92 20.86 2.83 9.72
C LEU A 92 22.18 2.23 10.24
N GLU A 93 23.31 2.85 9.94
CA GLU A 93 24.59 2.49 10.55
C GLU A 93 24.45 2.59 12.08
N GLY A 94 24.78 1.53 12.82
CA GLY A 94 24.62 1.48 14.27
C GLY A 94 23.31 0.85 14.78
N ILE A 95 22.39 0.44 13.89
CA ILE A 95 21.10 -0.13 14.33
C ILE A 95 21.24 -1.46 15.06
N ASP A 96 22.27 -2.24 14.71
CA ASP A 96 22.53 -3.53 15.32
C ASP A 96 22.95 -3.36 16.78
N GLU A 97 23.77 -2.34 17.06
CA GLU A 97 24.22 -1.96 18.39
C GLU A 97 23.09 -1.41 19.25
N LEU A 98 22.21 -0.59 18.66
CA LEU A 98 21.05 -0.04 19.37
C LEU A 98 20.03 -1.11 19.77
N THR A 99 19.85 -2.12 18.92
CA THR A 99 18.82 -3.15 19.11
C THR A 99 19.37 -4.44 19.72
N GLY A 100 20.68 -4.63 19.72
CA GLY A 100 21.34 -5.88 20.11
C GLY A 100 21.05 -7.04 19.15
N MET A 101 20.59 -6.74 17.93
CA MET A 101 20.18 -7.72 16.93
C MET A 101 20.94 -7.48 15.63
N ASP A 102 21.38 -8.55 14.98
CA ASP A 102 22.00 -8.50 13.65
C ASP A 102 20.91 -8.27 12.59
N ILE A 103 20.56 -7.01 12.35
CA ILE A 103 19.54 -6.55 11.40
C ILE A 103 20.20 -6.21 10.05
N MET A 104 21.37 -5.56 10.07
CA MET A 104 22.04 -5.08 8.86
C MET A 104 22.31 -6.22 7.87
N SER A 105 22.79 -7.38 8.33
CA SER A 105 23.06 -8.54 7.47
C SER A 105 21.80 -9.22 6.91
N LYS A 106 20.63 -8.94 7.51
CA LYS A 106 19.35 -9.55 7.12
C LYS A 106 18.58 -8.70 6.13
N TRP A 107 18.79 -7.39 6.13
CA TRP A 107 18.01 -6.44 5.33
C TRP A 107 18.72 -5.98 4.06
N PHE A 108 20.05 -5.92 4.05
CA PHE A 108 20.87 -5.46 2.94
C PHE A 108 21.80 -6.58 2.45
#